data_AF-A0A565B9A1-F1
#
_entry.id   AF-A0A565B9A1-F1
#
_cell.length_a   1.000
_cell.length_b   1.000
_cell.length_c   1.000
_cell.angle_alpha   90.00
_cell.angle_beta   90.00
_cell.angle_gamma   90.00
#
_symmetry.space_group_name_H-M   'P 1'
#
loop_
_entity.id
_entity.type
_entity.pdbx_description
1 polymer ?
#
loop_
_entity_poly.entity_id
_entity_poly.type
_entity_poly.pdbx_seq_one_letter_code
_entity_poly.pdbx_strand_id
1 'polypeptide(L)'
;MGDAKKTEMEMETVEKKEASGSVGFRELRDDLFNEAANLVSEDPSIRIAIFVTPPSTESDGSTHSFAHPSVESVVETFLEDKCPVPYDSMNPEQLAAAYEKLTRLRSHMILQLEAKERGQSSGNHQDKAGP
;
A
#
# COMPACT_ATOMS: atom_id res chain seq x y z
N MET A 1 6.94 28.65 18.60
CA MET A 1 7.01 27.62 17.54
C MET A 1 6.70 26.29 18.18
N GLY A 2 5.65 25.60 17.76
CA GLY A 2 5.37 24.24 18.20
C GLY A 2 5.83 23.28 17.10
N ASP A 3 6.84 22.47 17.38
CA ASP A 3 7.27 21.39 16.50
C ASP A 3 6.16 20.33 16.47
N ALA A 4 5.50 20.18 15.32
CA ALA A 4 4.55 19.09 15.10
C ALA A 4 5.35 17.78 15.00
N LYS A 5 5.17 16.91 16.01
CA LYS A 5 5.80 15.60 16.06
C LYS A 5 5.12 14.69 15.03
N LYS A 6 5.79 14.44 13.90
CA LYS A 6 5.37 13.42 12.93
C LYS A 6 5.41 12.06 13.63
N THR A 7 4.24 11.48 13.85
CA THR A 7 4.12 10.17 14.50
C THR A 7 4.04 9.11 13.41
N GLU A 8 4.99 8.18 13.42
CA GLU A 8 5.00 7.03 12.52
C GLU A 8 3.89 6.06 12.96
N MET A 9 3.06 5.63 12.01
CA MET A 9 1.96 4.68 12.27
C MET A 9 2.24 3.36 11.55
N GLU A 10 1.89 2.25 12.20
CA GLU A 10 1.93 0.92 11.59
C GLU A 10 0.76 0.75 10.61
N MET A 11 0.99 0.03 9.51
CA MET A 11 -0.04 -0.29 8.52
C MET A 11 -0.97 -1.38 9.06
N GLU A 12 -2.05 -0.99 9.73
CA GLU A 12 -3.10 -1.88 10.19
C GLU A 12 -4.47 -1.45 9.66
N THR A 13 -5.39 -2.40 9.50
CA THR A 13 -6.81 -2.08 9.26
C THR A 13 -7.36 -1.31 10.44
N VAL A 14 -7.77 -0.06 10.22
CA VAL A 14 -8.34 0.79 11.27
C VAL A 14 -9.73 0.28 11.63
N GLU A 15 -9.84 -0.53 12.68
CA GLU A 15 -11.13 -0.85 13.30
C GLU A 15 -11.60 0.35 14.13
N LYS A 16 -12.89 0.72 14.00
CA LYS A 16 -13.51 1.86 14.67
C LYS A 16 -13.20 1.88 16.17
N LYS A 17 -12.23 2.70 16.56
CA LYS A 17 -12.17 3.41 17.83
C LYS A 17 -11.62 4.78 17.55
N GLU A 18 -12.15 5.77 18.26
CA GLU A 18 -11.63 7.12 18.35
C GLU A 18 -10.17 7.07 18.85
N ALA A 19 -9.25 6.74 17.95
CA ALA A 19 -7.83 6.84 18.15
C ALA A 19 -7.46 8.26 17.74
N SER A 20 -7.17 9.10 18.73
CA SER A 20 -6.79 10.51 18.62
C SER A 20 -5.46 10.76 17.88
N GLY A 21 -5.09 9.87 16.95
CA GLY A 21 -3.90 9.93 16.10
C GLY A 21 -4.02 9.22 14.75
N SER A 22 -5.20 8.69 14.36
CA SER A 22 -5.35 8.11 13.01
C SER A 22 -5.60 9.22 11.97
N VAL A 23 -4.73 9.31 10.97
CA VAL A 23 -4.99 10.12 9.76
C VAL A 23 -6.32 9.67 9.16
N GLY A 24 -7.24 10.62 8.98
CA GLY A 24 -8.57 10.32 8.48
C GLY A 24 -8.53 9.90 7.01
N PHE A 25 -9.51 9.10 6.57
CA PHE A 25 -9.66 8.69 5.17
C PHE A 25 -9.51 9.86 4.18
N ARG A 26 -10.13 11.00 4.51
CA ARG A 26 -10.13 12.20 3.66
C ARG A 26 -8.73 12.80 3.51
N GLU A 27 -7.98 12.89 4.59
CA GLU A 27 -6.61 13.42 4.59
C GLU A 27 -5.69 12.50 3.78
N LEU A 28 -5.75 11.18 4.03
CA LEU A 28 -4.98 10.21 3.26
C LEU A 28 -5.34 10.21 1.77
N ARG A 29 -6.61 10.36 1.43
CA ARG A 29 -7.08 10.48 0.04
C ARG A 29 -6.50 11.73 -0.63
N ASP A 30 -6.56 12.87 0.05
CA ASP A 30 -6.09 14.14 -0.50
C ASP A 30 -4.55 14.13 -0.65
N ASP A 31 -3.83 13.57 0.31
CA ASP A 31 -2.38 13.36 0.23
C ASP A 31 -2.00 12.44 -0.93
N LEU A 32 -2.72 11.33 -1.12
CA LEU A 32 -2.52 10.42 -2.25
C LEU A 32 -2.75 11.12 -3.60
N PHE A 33 -3.78 11.95 -3.71
CA PHE A 33 -4.06 12.70 -4.94
C PHE A 33 -3.00 13.77 -5.22
N ASN A 34 -2.51 14.46 -4.18
CA ASN A 34 -1.43 15.43 -4.32
C ASN A 34 -0.12 14.76 -4.76
N GLU A 35 0.21 13.61 -4.18
CA GLU A 35 1.41 12.86 -4.56
C GLU A 35 1.32 12.36 -6.01
N ALA A 36 0.14 11.86 -6.42
CA ALA A 36 -0.10 11.48 -7.81
C ALA A 36 0.03 12.66 -8.78
N ALA A 37 -0.45 13.85 -8.38
CA ALA A 37 -0.30 15.07 -9.18
C ALA A 37 1.16 15.53 -9.29
N ASN A 38 1.94 15.40 -8.21
CA ASN A 38 3.38 15.67 -8.23
C ASN A 38 4.10 14.72 -9.19
N LEU A 39 3.82 13.41 -9.09
CA LEU A 39 4.40 12.39 -9.96
C LEU A 39 4.13 12.67 -11.45
N VAL A 40 2.90 13.02 -11.79
CA VAL A 40 2.52 13.42 -13.16
C VAL A 40 3.21 14.71 -13.61
N SER A 41 3.45 15.63 -12.68
CA SER A 41 4.13 16.90 -12.98
C SER A 41 5.62 16.70 -13.24
N GLU A 42 6.25 15.73 -12.59
CA GLU A 42 7.65 15.32 -12.83
C GLU A 42 7.82 14.60 -14.17
N ASP A 43 6.85 13.76 -14.55
CA ASP A 43 6.83 13.08 -15.85
C ASP A 43 5.42 13.12 -16.48
N PRO A 44 5.17 14.08 -17.39
CA PRO A 44 3.90 14.22 -18.10
C PRO A 44 3.54 13.03 -19.02
N SER A 45 4.45 12.07 -19.22
CA SER A 45 4.16 10.85 -19.98
C SER A 45 3.45 9.77 -19.13
N ILE A 46 3.43 9.94 -17.80
CA ILE A 46 2.75 9.04 -16.88
C ILE A 46 1.24 9.06 -17.12
N ARG A 47 0.65 7.87 -17.18
CA ARG A 47 -0.79 7.67 -17.25
C ARG A 47 -1.26 6.97 -15.99
N ILE A 48 -2.16 7.60 -15.25
CA ILE A 48 -2.62 7.10 -13.95
C ILE A 48 -4.11 7.39 -13.75
N ALA A 49 -4.82 6.45 -13.15
CA ALA A 49 -6.17 6.64 -12.63
C ALA A 49 -6.27 5.97 -11.26
N ILE A 50 -6.78 6.70 -10.27
CA ILE A 50 -6.95 6.26 -8.89
C ILE A 50 -8.43 6.41 -8.56
N PHE A 51 -9.06 5.33 -8.09
CA PHE A 51 -10.43 5.32 -7.60
C PHE A 51 -10.43 4.98 -6.11
N VAL A 52 -11.04 5.83 -5.31
CA VAL A 52 -11.12 5.66 -3.86
C VAL A 52 -12.58 5.68 -3.45
N THR A 53 -13.06 4.54 -2.97
CA THR A 53 -14.39 4.42 -2.38
C THR A 53 -14.26 4.56 -0.86
N PRO A 54 -14.94 5.52 -0.22
CA PRO A 54 -14.91 5.67 1.23
C PRO A 54 -15.51 4.44 1.93
N PRO A 55 -15.11 4.16 3.18
CA PRO A 55 -15.77 3.15 3.99
C PRO A 55 -17.27 3.50 4.12
N SER A 56 -18.12 2.47 4.12
CA SER A 56 -19.58 2.57 4.02
C SER A 56 -20.25 3.42 5.12
N THR A 57 -19.54 3.78 6.18
CA THR A 57 -20.02 4.65 7.26
C THR A 57 -19.92 6.13 6.94
N GLU A 58 -19.19 6.51 5.89
CA GLU A 58 -18.87 7.88 5.47
C GLU A 58 -19.37 8.18 4.05
N SER A 59 -20.21 7.30 3.47
CA SER A 59 -20.48 7.31 2.03
C SER A 59 -21.95 7.12 1.69
N ASP A 60 -22.48 8.02 0.84
CA ASP A 60 -23.72 7.84 0.07
C ASP A 60 -23.52 6.88 -1.15
N GLY A 61 -22.44 6.11 -1.18
CA GLY A 61 -22.03 5.26 -2.30
C GLY A 61 -21.16 5.96 -3.34
N SER A 62 -20.67 7.19 -3.06
CA SER A 62 -19.89 7.99 -4.00
C SER A 62 -18.40 7.58 -4.00
N THR A 63 -17.83 7.44 -5.19
CA THR A 63 -16.39 7.18 -5.41
C THR A 63 -15.68 8.47 -5.77
N HIS A 64 -14.50 8.70 -5.20
CA HIS A 64 -13.62 9.80 -5.57
C HIS A 64 -12.56 9.33 -6.56
N SER A 65 -12.21 10.17 -7.52
CA SER A 65 -11.23 9.80 -8.54
C SER A 65 -10.21 10.91 -8.80
N PHE A 66 -8.98 10.50 -9.09
CA PHE A 66 -7.94 11.31 -9.70
C PHE A 66 -7.45 10.60 -10.96
N ALA A 67 -7.22 11.32 -12.05
CA ALA A 67 -6.62 10.72 -13.24
C ALA A 67 -5.85 11.72 -14.09
N HIS A 68 -4.86 11.21 -14.82
CA HIS A 68 -4.14 11.93 -15.86
C HIS A 68 -3.92 11.02 -17.09
N PRO A 69 -4.22 11.49 -18.32
CA PRO A 69 -4.80 12.80 -18.65
C PRO A 69 -6.31 12.92 -18.36
N SER A 70 -7.05 11.81 -18.40
CA SER A 70 -8.45 11.72 -17.95
C SER A 70 -8.78 10.31 -17.49
N VAL A 71 -9.87 10.15 -16.74
CA VAL A 71 -10.31 8.84 -16.24
C VAL A 71 -10.61 7.91 -17.41
N GLU A 72 -11.39 8.38 -18.37
CA GLU A 72 -11.86 7.61 -19.52
C GLU A 72 -10.68 7.11 -20.36
N SER A 73 -9.73 8.00 -20.67
CA SER A 73 -8.58 7.66 -21.52
C SER A 73 -7.68 6.61 -20.88
N VAL A 74 -7.48 6.69 -19.56
CA VAL A 74 -6.68 5.70 -18.84
C VAL A 74 -7.45 4.38 -18.78
N VAL A 75 -8.72 4.38 -18.37
CA VAL A 75 -9.54 3.17 -18.24
C VAL A 75 -9.71 2.45 -19.57
N GLU A 76 -9.96 3.17 -20.66
CA GLU A 76 -10.07 2.61 -22.01
C GLU A 76 -8.81 1.81 -22.39
N THR A 77 -7.62 2.32 -22.05
CA THR A 77 -6.35 1.62 -22.29
C THR A 77 -6.30 0.25 -21.60
N PHE A 78 -6.91 0.11 -20.42
CA PHE A 78 -6.97 -1.18 -19.71
C PHE A 78 -8.09 -2.09 -20.20
N LEU A 79 -9.19 -1.53 -20.70
CA LEU A 79 -10.34 -2.29 -21.21
C LEU A 79 -10.13 -2.83 -22.64
N GLU A 80 -9.28 -2.19 -23.45
CA GLU A 80 -8.96 -2.61 -24.82
C GLU A 80 -8.12 -3.91 -24.93
N ASP A 81 -8.09 -4.75 -23.88
CA ASP A 81 -7.25 -5.97 -23.79
C ASP A 81 -5.73 -5.71 -23.94
N LYS A 82 -5.34 -4.43 -23.89
CA LYS A 82 -3.96 -3.97 -23.86
C LYS A 82 -3.52 -3.90 -22.40
N CYS A 83 -3.28 -5.06 -21.80
CA CYS A 83 -2.52 -5.09 -20.54
C CYS A 83 -1.24 -4.25 -20.73
N PRO A 84 -0.94 -3.27 -19.85
CA PRO A 84 0.25 -2.42 -19.98
C PRO A 84 1.56 -3.20 -19.99
N VAL A 85 1.50 -4.45 -19.53
CA VAL A 85 2.52 -5.46 -19.73
C VAL A 85 1.84 -6.63 -20.43
N PRO A 86 1.91 -6.71 -21.76
CA PRO A 86 1.56 -7.95 -22.44
C PRO A 86 2.45 -9.04 -21.84
N TYR A 87 1.88 -10.12 -21.33
CA TYR A 87 2.66 -11.31 -20.96
C TYR A 87 3.55 -11.75 -22.13
N ASP A 88 3.10 -11.49 -23.36
CA ASP A 88 3.81 -11.75 -24.61
C ASP A 88 4.95 -10.75 -24.93
N SER A 89 5.10 -9.64 -24.19
CA SER A 89 6.18 -8.66 -24.42
C SER A 89 7.40 -8.87 -23.53
N MET A 90 7.29 -9.68 -22.47
CA MET A 90 8.47 -10.09 -21.71
C MET A 90 9.22 -11.16 -22.49
N ASN A 91 10.48 -10.89 -22.80
CA ASN A 91 11.34 -11.98 -23.25
C ASN A 91 11.48 -13.01 -22.10
N PRO A 92 11.84 -14.27 -22.39
CA PRO A 92 11.93 -15.32 -21.38
C PRO A 92 12.87 -14.98 -20.21
N GLU A 93 13.88 -14.14 -20.45
CA GLU A 93 14.87 -13.72 -19.45
C GLU A 93 14.27 -12.72 -18.44
N GLN A 94 13.48 -11.76 -18.90
CA GLN A 94 12.76 -10.82 -18.03
C GLN A 94 11.73 -11.56 -17.17
N LEU A 95 11.03 -12.52 -17.76
CA LEU A 95 10.07 -13.36 -17.04
C LEU A 95 10.78 -14.19 -15.96
N ALA A 96 11.89 -14.83 -16.30
CA ALA A 96 12.72 -15.58 -15.34
C ALA A 96 13.23 -14.69 -14.20
N ALA A 97 13.72 -13.48 -14.51
CA ALA A 97 14.18 -12.52 -13.52
C ALA A 97 13.06 -12.05 -12.57
N ALA A 98 11.85 -11.85 -13.09
CA ALA A 98 10.68 -11.51 -12.27
C ALA A 98 10.32 -12.65 -11.30
N TYR A 99 10.32 -13.90 -11.78
CA TYR A 99 10.10 -15.07 -10.93
C TYR A 99 11.19 -15.26 -9.87
N GLU A 100 12.46 -15.01 -10.19
CA GLU A 100 13.56 -15.05 -9.23
C GLU A 100 13.34 -14.01 -8.12
N LYS A 101 12.99 -12.78 -8.48
CA LYS A 101 12.68 -11.71 -7.51
C LYS A 101 11.54 -12.11 -6.57
N LEU A 102 10.46 -12.66 -7.11
CA LEU A 102 9.32 -13.11 -6.31
C LEU A 102 9.71 -14.26 -5.37
N THR A 103 10.54 -15.19 -5.85
CA THR A 103 11.06 -16.30 -5.05
C THR A 103 11.92 -15.77 -3.89
N ARG A 104 12.79 -14.80 -4.14
CA ARG A 104 13.61 -14.15 -3.10
C ARG A 104 12.75 -13.46 -2.06
N LEU A 105 11.74 -12.71 -2.50
CA LEU A 105 10.82 -12.03 -1.59
C LEU A 105 10.08 -13.03 -0.70
N ARG A 106 9.56 -14.11 -1.29
CA ARG A 106 8.90 -15.19 -0.55
C ARG A 106 9.82 -15.80 0.51
N SER A 107 11.04 -16.19 0.12
CA SER A 107 12.01 -16.77 1.05
C SER A 107 12.35 -15.82 2.20
N HIS A 108 12.50 -14.53 1.90
CA HIS A 108 12.73 -13.52 2.91
C HIS A 108 11.58 -13.41 3.92
N MET A 109 10.33 -13.41 3.45
CA MET A 109 9.15 -13.37 4.33
C MET A 109 9.05 -14.61 5.23
N ILE A 110 9.36 -15.80 4.69
CA ILE A 110 9.39 -17.04 5.48
C ILE A 110 10.39 -16.93 6.63
N LEU A 111 11.60 -16.45 6.34
CA LEU A 111 12.63 -16.26 7.37
C LEU A 111 12.20 -15.25 8.45
N GLN A 112 11.49 -14.18 8.09
CA GLN A 112 10.97 -13.24 9.07
C GLN A 112 9.91 -13.87 10.00
N LEU A 113 9.03 -14.72 9.45
CA LEU A 113 8.02 -15.42 10.24
C LEU A 113 8.67 -16.40 11.22
N GLU A 114 9.64 -17.18 10.76
CA GLU A 114 10.40 -18.10 11.61
C GLU A 114 11.20 -17.39 12.72
N ALA A 115 11.77 -16.21 12.42
CA ALA A 115 12.49 -15.41 13.41
C ALA A 115 11.55 -14.90 14.51
N LYS A 116 10.31 -14.52 14.16
CA LYS A 116 9.30 -14.07 15.12
C LYS A 116 8.81 -15.21 16.03
N GLU A 117 8.62 -16.42 15.49
CA GLU A 117 8.18 -17.58 16.27
C GLU A 117 9.22 -17.99 17.33
N ARG A 118 10.51 -17.96 16.99
CA ARG A 118 11.59 -18.25 17.94
C ARG A 118 11.74 -17.19 19.04
N GLY A 119 11.38 -15.93 18.75
CA GLY A 119 11.41 -14.84 19.73
C GLY A 119 10.32 -14.92 20.81
N GLN A 120 9.20 -15.59 20.55
CA GLN A 120 8.07 -15.66 21.48
C GLN A 120 8.14 -16.85 22.47
N SER A 121 9.03 -17.82 22.25
CA SER A 121 9.18 -19.00 23.12
C SER A 121 10.07 -18.77 24.37
N SER A 122 10.74 -17.63 24.51
CA SER A 122 11.80 -17.44 25.53
C SER A 122 11.39 -16.64 26.78
N GLY A 123 10.09 -16.49 27.05
CA GLY A 123 9.57 -15.66 28.13
C GLY A 123 8.73 -16.38 29.17
N ASN A 124 9.17 -17.53 29.70
CA ASN A 124 8.58 -18.09 30.92
C ASN A 124 9.61 -18.92 31.70
N HIS A 125 10.38 -18.26 32.57
CA HIS A 125 10.89 -18.90 33.77
C HIS A 125 10.55 -18.01 34.97
N GLN A 126 9.61 -18.49 35.77
CA GLN A 126 9.26 -17.94 37.06
C GLN A 126 10.42 -18.23 38.01
N ASP A 127 11.04 -17.20 38.58
CA ASP A 127 11.74 -17.33 39.86
C ASP A 127 10.87 -16.70 40.94
N LYS A 128 10.08 -17.56 41.60
CA LYS A 128 9.55 -17.28 42.92
C LYS A 128 10.58 -17.76 43.94
N ALA A 129 11.35 -16.84 44.50
CA ALA A 129 12.05 -17.05 45.76
C ALA A 129 11.34 -16.23 46.85
N GLY A 130 10.71 -16.94 47.79
CA GLY A 130 10.55 -16.51 49.18
C GLY A 130 11.21 -17.56 50.08
N PRO A 131 11.18 -17.45 51.41
CA PRO A 131 10.75 -16.33 52.26
C PRO A 131 11.91 -15.46 52.78
#